data_AF-A0A6B3NA83-F1
#
_entry.id   AF-A0A6B3NA83-F1
#
_cell.length_a   1.000
_cell.length_b   1.000
_cell.length_c   1.000
_cell.angle_alpha   90.00
_cell.angle_beta   90.00
_cell.angle_gamma   90.00
#
_symmetry.space_group_name_H-M   'P 1'
#
loop_
_entity.id
_entity.type
_entity.pdbx_description
1 polymer ?
#
loop_
_entity_poly.entity_id
_entity_poly.type
_entity_poly.pdbx_seq_one_letter_code
_entity_poly.pdbx_strand_id
1 'polypeptide(L)'
;MIVREAKLLNGSKVQYQALDEAIRTAQFIRNKAVRLWREEPNVNKARLSLLCKELAREFPFAKKLNSMARQASAQRAWNSISSFYRRCREGAKQKGYPQFKKHSRNGFADAARTVEYKTSGWKLSADCLTINFTDGFNAGK
;
A
#
# COMPACT_ATOMS: atom_id res chain seq x y z
N MET A 1 2.93 -23.56 -0.28
CA MET A 1 3.03 -22.18 0.25
C MET A 1 2.66 -22.24 1.72
N ILE A 2 3.54 -21.83 2.64
CA ILE A 2 3.23 -21.74 4.07
C ILE A 2 2.74 -20.32 4.35
N VAL A 3 1.57 -20.18 4.95
CA VAL A 3 1.00 -18.89 5.36
C VAL A 3 1.00 -18.84 6.88
N ARG A 4 1.53 -17.76 7.46
CA ARG A 4 1.49 -17.48 8.89
C ARG A 4 0.62 -16.25 9.13
N GLU A 5 -0.31 -16.37 10.06
CA GLU A 5 -1.21 -15.28 10.46
C GLU A 5 -1.03 -15.02 11.94
N ALA A 6 -0.97 -13.73 12.31
CA ALA A 6 -0.87 -13.29 13.68
C ALA A 6 -1.80 -12.10 13.90
N LYS A 7 -2.39 -12.03 15.10
CA LYS A 7 -3.21 -10.89 15.54
C LYS A 7 -2.44 -10.13 16.60
N LEU A 8 -2.42 -8.80 16.48
CA LEU A 8 -1.96 -7.94 17.55
C LEU A 8 -3.06 -7.88 18.61
N LEU A 9 -2.89 -8.60 19.72
CA LEU A 9 -3.93 -8.70 20.77
C LEU A 9 -3.77 -7.63 21.85
N ASN A 10 -2.54 -7.19 22.16
CA ASN A 10 -2.22 -6.26 23.25
C ASN A 10 -1.30 -5.11 22.78
N GLY A 11 -1.55 -4.56 21.60
CA GLY A 11 -0.77 -3.43 21.09
C GLY A 11 -0.93 -2.18 21.96
N SER A 12 0.14 -1.41 22.12
CA SER A 12 0.03 -0.11 22.78
C SER A 12 -0.74 0.89 21.89
N LYS A 13 -1.31 1.95 22.50
CA LYS A 13 -1.98 3.01 21.73
C LYS A 13 -1.05 3.62 20.68
N VAL A 14 0.22 3.81 21.03
CA VAL A 14 1.26 4.35 20.14
C VAL A 14 1.51 3.40 18.97
N GLN A 15 1.54 2.09 19.23
CA GLN A 15 1.74 1.09 18.19
C GLN A 15 0.57 1.07 17.18
N TYR A 16 -0.67 1.11 17.66
CA TYR A 16 -1.84 1.20 16.78
C TYR A 16 -1.83 2.47 15.95
N GLN A 17 -1.45 3.61 16.54
CA GLN A 17 -1.32 4.88 15.81
C GLN A 17 -0.24 4.80 14.72
N ALA A 18 0.91 4.20 15.00
CA ALA A 18 1.96 4.02 14.02
C ALA A 18 1.51 3.13 12.83
N LEU A 19 0.77 2.06 13.10
CA LEU A 19 0.18 1.21 12.06
C LEU A 19 -0.85 1.97 11.22
N ASP A 20 -1.72 2.75 11.87
CA ASP A 20 -2.71 3.59 11.18
C ASP A 20 -2.04 4.64 10.29
N GLU A 21 -0.96 5.26 10.74
CA GLU A 21 -0.17 6.19 9.94
C GLU A 21 0.48 5.52 8.73
N ALA A 22 1.04 4.32 8.90
CA ALA A 22 1.61 3.54 7.80
C ALA A 22 0.54 3.17 6.76
N ILE A 23 -0.66 2.76 7.20
CA ILE A 23 -1.80 2.44 6.34
C ILE A 23 -2.26 3.69 5.57
N ARG A 24 -2.42 4.83 6.26
CA ARG A 24 -2.79 6.11 5.64
C ARG A 24 -1.75 6.56 4.61
N THR A 25 -0.48 6.34 4.90
CA THR A 25 0.62 6.67 3.97
C THR A 25 0.59 5.77 2.72
N ALA A 26 0.37 4.47 2.89
CA ALA A 26 0.20 3.54 1.77
C ALA A 26 -1.03 3.92 0.91
N GLN A 27 -2.14 4.27 1.54
CA GLN A 27 -3.35 4.75 0.86
C GLN A 27 -3.09 6.04 0.07
N PHE A 28 -2.38 7.00 0.66
CA PHE A 28 -1.99 8.25 0.01
C PHE A 28 -1.22 7.98 -1.30
N ILE A 29 -0.20 7.12 -1.25
CA ILE A 29 0.61 6.77 -2.42
C ILE A 29 -0.24 6.12 -3.52
N ARG A 30 -1.10 5.16 -3.15
CA ARG A 30 -2.02 4.53 -4.10
C ARG A 30 -2.94 5.57 -4.74
N ASN A 31 -3.53 6.47 -3.96
CA ASN A 31 -4.46 7.48 -4.47
C ASN A 31 -3.74 8.50 -5.38
N LYS A 32 -2.49 8.89 -5.05
CA LYS A 32 -1.64 9.69 -5.93
C LYS A 32 -1.33 8.97 -7.25
N ALA A 33 -1.06 7.67 -7.22
CA ALA A 33 -0.87 6.86 -8.43
C ALA A 33 -2.13 6.82 -9.31
N VAL A 34 -3.31 6.64 -8.72
CA VAL A 34 -4.59 6.71 -9.45
C VAL A 34 -4.82 8.11 -10.02
N ARG A 35 -4.48 9.16 -9.26
CA ARG A 35 -4.61 10.55 -9.71
C ARG A 35 -3.71 10.82 -10.91
N LEU A 36 -2.43 10.43 -10.82
CA LEU A 36 -1.47 10.56 -11.92
C LEU A 36 -2.00 9.92 -13.20
N TRP A 37 -2.50 8.68 -13.11
CA TRP A 37 -3.09 7.98 -14.24
C TRP A 37 -4.31 8.71 -14.86
N ARG A 38 -5.07 9.45 -14.06
CA ARG A 38 -6.23 10.22 -14.56
C ARG A 38 -5.84 11.53 -15.22
N GLU A 39 -4.75 12.15 -14.78
CA GLU A 39 -4.31 13.48 -15.20
C GLU A 39 -3.30 13.42 -16.36
N GLU A 40 -2.42 12.40 -16.38
CA GLU A 40 -1.39 12.22 -17.39
C GLU A 40 -1.77 11.12 -18.40
N PRO A 41 -1.58 11.34 -19.71
CA PRO A 41 -1.70 10.28 -20.71
C PRO A 41 -0.53 9.29 -20.60
N ASN A 42 -0.73 8.06 -21.10
CA ASN A 42 0.32 7.04 -21.24
C ASN A 42 1.08 6.65 -19.95
N VAL A 43 0.45 6.81 -18.78
CA VAL A 43 1.02 6.35 -17.50
C VAL A 43 1.20 4.84 -17.52
N ASN A 44 2.45 4.40 -17.37
CA ASN A 44 2.83 3.00 -17.27
C ASN A 44 3.33 2.63 -15.86
N LYS A 45 3.57 1.34 -15.64
CA LYS A 45 4.07 0.80 -14.36
C LYS A 45 5.37 1.47 -13.89
N ALA A 46 6.27 1.82 -14.82
CA ALA A 46 7.54 2.46 -14.50
C ALA A 46 7.33 3.90 -14.00
N ARG A 47 6.45 4.67 -14.63
CA ARG A 47 6.08 6.03 -14.18
C ARG A 47 5.50 6.01 -12.77
N LEU A 48 4.63 5.05 -12.45
CA LEU A 48 4.10 4.88 -11.10
C LEU A 48 5.18 4.51 -10.06
N SER A 49 6.22 3.79 -10.49
CA SER A 49 7.36 3.46 -9.60
C SER A 49 8.24 4.70 -9.35
N LEU A 50 8.40 5.57 -10.35
CA LEU A 50 9.08 6.85 -10.22
C LEU A 50 8.32 7.79 -9.27
N LEU A 51 6.99 7.85 -9.39
CA LEU A 51 6.13 8.61 -8.48
C LEU A 51 6.38 8.26 -7.01
N CYS A 52 6.61 6.99 -6.66
CA CYS A 52 6.94 6.60 -5.28
C CYS A 52 8.22 7.26 -4.73
N LYS A 53 9.19 7.56 -5.61
CA LYS A 53 10.43 8.26 -5.23
C LYS A 53 10.16 9.76 -5.07
N GLU A 54 9.41 10.35 -6.01
CA GLU A 54 9.00 11.76 -5.97
C GLU A 54 8.21 12.07 -4.69
N LEU A 55 7.18 11.29 -4.40
CA LEU A 55 6.36 11.47 -3.20
C LEU A 55 7.15 11.34 -1.90
N ALA A 56 8.20 10.53 -1.85
CA ALA A 56 9.02 10.42 -0.66
C ALA A 56 10.08 11.51 -0.52
N ARG A 57 10.38 12.24 -1.60
CA ARG A 57 11.18 13.48 -1.52
C ARG A 57 10.30 14.64 -1.07
N GLU A 58 9.07 14.71 -1.59
CA GLU A 58 8.12 15.79 -1.32
C GLU A 58 7.48 15.68 0.08
N PHE A 59 7.13 14.47 0.51
CA PHE A 59 6.39 14.25 1.75
C PHE A 59 7.24 13.47 2.77
N PRO A 60 7.68 14.11 3.88
CA PRO A 60 8.46 13.44 4.91
C PRO A 60 7.77 12.20 5.52
N PHE A 61 6.44 12.23 5.68
CA PHE A 61 5.69 11.07 6.16
C PHE A 61 5.71 9.90 5.15
N ALA A 62 5.73 10.18 3.83
CA ALA A 62 5.85 9.14 2.82
C ALA A 62 7.24 8.50 2.83
N LYS A 63 8.27 9.27 3.19
CA LYS A 63 9.65 8.76 3.36
C LYS A 63 9.76 7.75 4.50
N LYS A 64 8.96 7.90 5.57
CA LYS A 64 8.92 6.94 6.69
C LYS A 64 8.52 5.54 6.22
N LEU A 65 7.63 5.44 5.23
CA LEU A 65 7.23 4.15 4.68
C LEU A 65 8.38 3.51 3.88
N ASN A 66 8.63 2.23 4.14
CA ASN A 66 9.66 1.47 3.42
C ASN A 66 9.48 1.58 1.89
N SER A 67 10.58 1.67 1.14
CA SER A 67 10.56 1.85 -0.32
C SER A 67 9.79 0.74 -1.05
N MET A 68 9.88 -0.51 -0.59
CA MET A 68 9.13 -1.63 -1.17
C MET A 68 7.64 -1.53 -0.87
N ALA A 69 7.27 -1.08 0.33
CA ALA A 69 5.88 -0.85 0.68
C ALA A 69 5.26 0.29 -0.15
N ARG A 70 6.02 1.36 -0.40
CA ARG A 70 5.59 2.43 -1.33
C ARG A 70 5.35 1.89 -2.73
N GLN A 71 6.29 1.12 -3.26
CA GLN A 71 6.17 0.50 -4.59
C GLN A 71 5.00 -0.48 -4.65
N ALA A 72 4.77 -1.27 -3.60
CA ALA A 72 3.62 -2.19 -3.53
C ALA A 72 2.30 -1.43 -3.59
N SER A 73 2.18 -0.27 -2.93
CA SER A 73 0.99 0.59 -3.01
C SER A 73 0.74 1.13 -4.43
N ALA A 74 1.79 1.57 -5.13
CA ALA A 74 1.68 1.97 -6.53
C ALA A 74 1.36 0.78 -7.45
N GLN A 75 1.91 -0.39 -7.17
CA GLN A 75 1.61 -1.62 -7.91
C GLN A 75 0.13 -2.02 -7.78
N ARG A 76 -0.47 -1.85 -6.60
CA ARG A 76 -1.91 -2.08 -6.42
C ARG A 76 -2.76 -1.13 -7.27
N ALA A 77 -2.35 0.13 -7.39
CA ALA A 77 -2.99 1.07 -8.30
C ALA A 77 -2.85 0.59 -9.75
N TRP A 78 -1.64 0.21 -10.17
CA TRP A 78 -1.39 -0.36 -11.50
C TRP A 78 -2.26 -1.58 -11.79
N ASN A 79 -2.35 -2.54 -10.87
CA ASN A 79 -3.16 -3.75 -11.04
C ASN A 79 -4.65 -3.41 -11.25
N SER A 80 -5.14 -2.35 -10.59
CA SER A 80 -6.52 -1.87 -10.78
C SER A 80 -6.69 -1.27 -12.17
N ILE A 81 -5.73 -0.45 -12.62
CA ILE A 81 -5.72 0.19 -13.94
C ILE A 81 -5.61 -0.86 -15.06
N SER A 82 -4.66 -1.79 -14.95
CA SER A 82 -4.43 -2.83 -15.95
C SER A 82 -5.64 -3.76 -16.07
N SER A 83 -6.26 -4.10 -14.94
CA SER A 83 -7.49 -4.91 -14.93
C SER A 83 -8.66 -4.18 -15.57
N PHE A 84 -8.81 -2.87 -15.34
CA PHE A 84 -9.81 -2.05 -15.99
C PHE A 84 -9.64 -2.08 -17.52
N TYR A 85 -8.45 -1.77 -18.03
CA TYR A 85 -8.22 -1.81 -19.48
C TYR A 85 -8.38 -3.21 -20.08
N ARG A 86 -7.94 -4.26 -19.38
CA ARG A 86 -8.15 -5.65 -19.80
C ARG A 86 -9.65 -5.95 -19.96
N ARG A 87 -10.45 -5.62 -18.94
CA ARG A 87 -11.91 -5.80 -18.97
C ARG A 87 -12.61 -4.97 -20.04
N CYS A 88 -12.10 -3.77 -20.33
CA CYS A 88 -12.58 -2.96 -21.45
C CYS A 88 -12.35 -3.66 -22.80
N ARG A 89 -11.15 -4.23 -23.01
CA ARG A 89 -10.83 -4.98 -24.24
C ARG A 89 -11.67 -6.26 -24.38
N GLU A 90 -11.96 -6.92 -23.27
CA GLU A 90 -12.79 -8.14 -23.23
C GLU A 90 -14.30 -7.86 -23.33
N GLY A 91 -14.74 -6.60 -23.40
CA GLY A 91 -16.17 -6.27 -23.46
C GLY A 91 -16.96 -6.61 -22.19
N ALA A 92 -16.30 -6.71 -21.04
CA ALA A 92 -16.95 -7.09 -19.79
C ALA A 92 -18.01 -6.07 -19.36
N LYS A 93 -19.18 -6.55 -18.89
CA LYS A 93 -20.26 -5.71 -18.35
C LYS A 93 -19.79 -4.82 -17.19
N GLN A 94 -18.97 -5.38 -16.29
CA GLN A 94 -18.40 -4.68 -15.14
C GLN A 94 -16.91 -4.40 -15.34
N LYS A 95 -16.59 -3.19 -15.80
CA LYS A 95 -15.20 -2.78 -16.09
C LYS A 95 -14.40 -2.49 -14.82
N GLY A 96 -15.03 -1.90 -13.80
CA GLY A 96 -14.39 -1.60 -12.51
C GLY A 96 -13.38 -0.45 -12.62
N TYR A 97 -13.83 0.75 -12.98
CA TYR A 97 -12.98 1.94 -13.09
C TYR A 97 -12.21 2.21 -11.79
N PRO A 98 -10.88 2.43 -11.82
CA PRO A 98 -10.10 2.73 -10.63
C PRO A 98 -10.59 4.00 -9.91
N GLN A 99 -11.03 3.85 -8.67
CA GLN A 99 -11.49 4.95 -7.82
C GLN A 99 -10.49 5.27 -6.72
N PHE A 100 -10.52 6.51 -6.24
CA PHE A 100 -9.82 6.88 -5.01
C PHE A 100 -10.38 6.11 -3.83
N LYS A 101 -9.49 5.58 -3.00
CA LYS A 101 -9.89 4.93 -1.76
C LYS A 101 -10.16 6.00 -0.70
N LYS A 102 -11.40 6.02 -0.18
CA LYS A 102 -11.82 6.87 0.93
C LYS A 102 -11.41 6.25 2.27
N HIS A 103 -11.47 7.04 3.34
CA HIS A 103 -11.15 6.60 4.71
C HIS A 103 -11.79 5.24 5.03
N SER A 104 -10.97 4.40 5.66
CA SER A 104 -11.21 3.06 6.15
C SER A 104 -12.52 2.96 6.97
N ARG A 105 -13.66 2.64 6.33
CA ARG A 105 -14.91 2.35 7.05
C ARG A 105 -15.09 0.86 7.32
N ASN A 106 -15.21 0.58 8.61
CA ASN A 106 -15.62 -0.60 9.38
C ASN A 106 -15.71 -1.97 8.67
N GLY A 107 -15.05 -2.97 9.26
CA GLY A 107 -15.55 -4.37 9.23
C GLY A 107 -14.92 -5.33 8.23
N PHE A 108 -14.53 -4.91 7.02
CA PHE A 108 -13.91 -5.80 6.03
C PHE A 108 -12.57 -5.28 5.53
N ALA A 109 -11.61 -6.20 5.36
CA ALA A 109 -10.28 -5.93 4.82
C ALA A 109 -10.37 -5.54 3.34
N ASP A 110 -10.73 -4.28 3.04
CA ASP A 110 -10.48 -3.72 1.72
C ASP A 110 -8.96 -3.67 1.53
N ALA A 111 -8.45 -3.98 0.33
CA ALA A 111 -7.03 -3.81 -0.04
C ALA A 111 -6.53 -2.35 0.11
N ALA A 112 -7.40 -1.42 0.49
CA ALA A 112 -7.09 -0.07 0.94
C ALA A 112 -6.61 0.03 2.41
N ARG A 113 -6.73 -1.04 3.20
CA ARG A 113 -6.39 -1.13 4.63
C ARG A 113 -5.10 -1.89 4.92
N THR A 114 -4.33 -2.21 3.88
CA THR A 114 -3.17 -3.09 4.01
C THR A 114 -1.92 -2.43 3.49
N VAL A 115 -0.86 -2.54 4.29
CA VAL A 115 0.50 -2.28 3.84
C VAL A 115 1.12 -3.63 3.50
N GLU A 116 1.65 -3.76 2.28
CA GLU A 116 2.35 -4.97 1.86
C GLU A 116 3.83 -4.67 1.84
N TYR A 117 4.58 -5.52 2.51
CA TYR A 117 6.02 -5.52 2.47
C TYR A 117 6.48 -6.78 1.74
N LYS A 118 7.19 -6.61 0.63
CA LYS A 118 7.62 -7.75 -0.21
C LYS A 118 8.84 -8.44 0.36
N THR A 119 10.00 -7.82 0.21
CA THR A 119 11.31 -8.41 0.55
C THR A 119 12.04 -7.66 1.66
N SER A 120 11.59 -6.45 2.01
CA SER A 120 12.23 -5.60 3.02
C SER A 120 11.20 -4.81 3.82
N GLY A 121 11.65 -4.21 4.93
CA GLY A 121 10.80 -3.39 5.82
C GLY A 121 10.21 -4.17 6.99
N TRP A 122 10.55 -5.45 7.12
CA TRP A 122 10.18 -6.31 8.24
C TRP A 122 11.25 -7.37 8.48
N LYS A 123 11.27 -7.93 9.69
CA LYS A 123 12.02 -9.14 10.07
C LYS A 123 11.18 -9.97 11.04
N LEU A 124 11.20 -11.30 10.88
CA LEU A 124 10.64 -12.21 11.89
C LEU A 124 11.66 -12.42 13.02
N SER A 125 11.17 -12.63 14.23
CA SER A 125 11.98 -13.18 15.32
C SER A 125 12.42 -14.62 15.03
N ALA A 126 13.44 -15.11 15.75
CA ALA A 126 13.96 -16.46 15.57
C ALA A 126 12.90 -17.56 15.80
N ASP A 127 11.99 -17.32 16.74
CA ASP A 127 10.83 -18.19 17.03
C ASP A 127 9.67 -18.04 16.01
N CYS A 128 9.77 -17.09 15.08
CA CYS A 128 8.74 -16.74 14.10
C CYS A 128 7.38 -16.34 14.71
N LEU A 129 7.35 -15.89 15.97
CA LEU A 129 6.12 -15.46 16.66
C LEU A 129 5.88 -13.95 16.59
N THR A 130 6.93 -13.15 16.31
CA THR A 130 6.83 -11.69 16.25
C THR A 130 7.38 -11.13 14.94
N ILE A 131 6.81 -10.01 14.50
CA ILE A 131 7.23 -9.27 13.31
C ILE A 131 7.75 -7.90 13.76
N ASN A 132 9.01 -7.62 13.45
CA ASN A 132 9.65 -6.33 13.66
C ASN A 132 9.62 -5.53 12.36
N PHE A 133 8.83 -4.46 12.32
CA PHE A 133 8.87 -3.50 11.22
C PHE A 133 10.11 -2.61 11.33
N THR A 134 10.83 -2.44 10.23
CA THR A 134 12.09 -1.69 10.16
C THR A 134 11.97 -0.38 9.40
N ASP A 135 10.74 0.07 9.18
CA ASP A 135 10.46 1.35 8.55
C ASP A 135 10.44 2.50 9.58
N GLY A 136 10.29 3.72 9.09
CA GLY A 136 10.31 4.92 9.92
C GLY A 136 9.06 5.11 10.79
N PHE A 137 8.08 4.21 10.74
CA PHE A 137 6.94 4.21 11.67
C PHE A 137 7.23 3.43 12.95
N ASN A 138 8.23 2.53 12.94
CA ASN A 138 8.64 1.75 14.11
C ASN A 138 7.50 0.99 14.80
N ALA A 139 6.48 0.55 14.05
CA ALA A 139 5.28 -0.09 14.58
C ALA A 139 5.49 -1.50 15.17
N GLY A 140 6.72 -2.04 15.10
CA GLY A 140 7.08 -3.34 15.65
C GLY A 140 7.65 -3.31 17.07
N LYS A 141 7.83 -2.11 17.66
CA LYS A 141 8.35 -1.92 19.01
C LYS A 141 7.26 -1.48 19.97
#